data_AF-A0A229UNG6-F1
#
_entry.id   AF-A0A229UNG6-F1
#
_cell.length_a   1.000
_cell.length_b   1.000
_cell.length_c   1.000
_cell.angle_alpha   90.00
_cell.angle_beta   90.00
_cell.angle_gamma   90.00
#
_symmetry.space_group_name_H-M   'P 1'
#
loop_
_entity.id
_entity.type
_entity.pdbx_description
1 polymer ?
#
loop_
_entity_poly.entity_id
_entity_poly.type
_entity_poly.pdbx_seq_one_letter_code
_entity_poly.pdbx_strand_id
1 'polypeptide(L)'
;MEDVLQLAILALLIIFITISTAIWRLVHKYRKLQMELSNMNKLLDASIKLNSMMHDPELLLTNVVHTATQVIEAEAASIILKDETTNELYFRSANGEKGEVVKGIRLRMGEGIAGWVAQQGRSLRVDEVQNDFRWSSRVADKTNFETRNLICVPIKTSSSILGVIQVLNKVGGKHFTDQDVKLLEAMTLPTGVALENARMYKQLQKSV
;
A
#
# COMPACT_ATOMS: atom_id res chain seq x y z
N MET A 1 -39.78 -67.00 13.66
CA MET A 1 -39.97 -65.66 14.26
C MET A 1 -38.64 -64.91 14.34
N GLU A 2 -37.57 -65.60 14.71
CA GLU A 2 -36.20 -65.05 14.78
C GLU A 2 -35.65 -64.55 13.43
N ASP A 3 -35.89 -65.28 12.33
CA ASP A 3 -35.45 -64.88 10.98
C ASP A 3 -36.10 -63.58 10.48
N VAL A 4 -37.38 -63.36 10.83
CA VAL A 4 -38.14 -62.16 10.44
C VAL A 4 -37.61 -60.92 11.18
N LEU A 5 -37.20 -61.10 12.44
CA LEU A 5 -36.59 -60.03 13.24
C LEU A 5 -35.21 -59.65 12.72
N GLN A 6 -34.38 -60.62 12.35
CA GLN A 6 -33.07 -60.37 11.73
C GLN A 6 -33.18 -59.61 10.40
N LEU A 7 -34.13 -59.98 9.54
CA LEU A 7 -34.39 -59.29 8.28
C LEU A 7 -34.82 -57.83 8.49
N ALA A 8 -35.67 -57.56 9.49
CA ALA A 8 -36.10 -56.20 9.82
C ALA A 8 -34.95 -55.32 10.33
N ILE A 9 -34.08 -55.88 11.19
CA ILE A 9 -32.89 -55.17 11.69
C ILE A 9 -31.93 -54.84 10.54
N LEU A 10 -31.71 -55.78 9.62
CA LEU A 10 -30.84 -55.58 8.45
C LEU A 10 -31.39 -54.47 7.54
N ALA A 11 -32.70 -54.46 7.28
CA ALA A 11 -33.35 -53.42 6.49
C ALA A 11 -33.19 -52.02 7.12
N LEU A 12 -33.36 -51.91 8.43
CA LEU A 12 -33.16 -50.64 9.16
C LEU A 12 -31.71 -50.16 9.11
N LEU A 13 -30.73 -51.06 9.21
CA LEU A 13 -29.31 -50.72 9.08
C LEU A 13 -28.96 -50.21 7.67
N ILE A 14 -29.52 -50.80 6.62
CA ILE A 14 -29.32 -50.34 5.24
C ILE A 14 -29.92 -48.94 5.05
N ILE A 15 -31.14 -48.71 5.56
CA ILE A 15 -31.79 -47.39 5.54
C ILE A 15 -30.93 -46.37 6.31
N PHE A 16 -30.41 -46.74 7.47
CA PHE A 16 -29.53 -45.85 8.24
C PHE A 16 -28.24 -45.49 7.49
N ILE A 17 -27.57 -46.46 6.85
CA ILE A 17 -26.35 -46.22 6.06
C ILE A 17 -26.64 -45.34 4.84
N THR A 18 -27.73 -45.61 4.12
CA THR A 18 -28.13 -44.80 2.96
C THR A 18 -28.48 -43.36 3.35
N ILE A 19 -29.20 -43.16 4.46
CA ILE A 19 -29.49 -41.82 4.99
C ILE A 19 -28.20 -41.13 5.44
N SER A 20 -27.34 -41.81 6.20
CA SER A 20 -26.07 -41.25 6.68
C SER A 20 -25.17 -40.81 5.53
N THR A 21 -25.04 -41.64 4.48
CA THR A 21 -24.27 -41.29 3.29
C THR A 21 -24.90 -40.15 2.49
N ALA A 22 -26.24 -40.08 2.40
CA ALA A 22 -26.93 -38.96 1.76
C ALA A 22 -26.72 -37.64 2.54
N ILE A 23 -26.85 -37.66 3.87
CA ILE A 23 -26.57 -36.51 4.74
C ILE A 23 -25.11 -36.09 4.59
N TRP A 24 -24.17 -37.03 4.58
CA TRP A 24 -22.76 -36.73 4.42
C TRP A 24 -22.47 -36.07 3.06
N ARG A 25 -23.05 -36.57 1.97
CA ARG A 25 -22.95 -35.93 0.64
C ARG A 25 -23.56 -34.54 0.62
N LEU A 26 -24.69 -34.33 1.30
CA LEU A 26 -25.35 -33.03 1.38
C LEU A 26 -24.50 -32.02 2.15
N VAL A 27 -23.97 -32.40 3.32
CA VAL A 27 -23.06 -31.58 4.12
C VAL A 27 -21.77 -31.29 3.34
N HIS A 28 -21.22 -32.28 2.64
CA HIS A 28 -20.04 -32.10 1.81
C HIS A 28 -20.28 -31.11 0.66
N LYS A 29 -21.41 -31.22 -0.04
CA LYS A 29 -21.83 -30.23 -1.05
C LYS A 29 -22.00 -28.84 -0.45
N TYR A 30 -22.65 -28.74 0.71
CA TYR A 30 -22.87 -27.47 1.40
C TYR A 30 -21.54 -26.81 1.79
N ARG A 31 -20.58 -27.58 2.32
CA ARG A 31 -19.23 -27.08 2.64
C ARG A 31 -18.47 -26.64 1.40
N LYS A 32 -18.55 -27.38 0.30
CA LYS A 32 -17.90 -27.02 -0.96
C LYS A 32 -18.48 -25.72 -1.54
N LEU A 33 -19.81 -25.59 -1.51
CA LEU A 33 -20.49 -24.36 -1.95
C LEU A 33 -20.15 -23.16 -1.07
N GLN A 34 -20.08 -23.34 0.25
CA GLN A 34 -19.64 -22.29 1.19
C GLN A 34 -18.19 -21.87 0.95
N MET A 35 -17.31 -22.83 0.64
CA MET A 35 -15.91 -22.55 0.31
C MET A 35 -15.79 -21.79 -1.01
N GLU A 36 -16.58 -22.16 -2.02
CA GLU A 36 -16.63 -21.48 -3.32
C GLU A 36 -17.19 -20.07 -3.20
N LEU A 37 -18.27 -19.88 -2.43
CA LEU A 37 -18.80 -18.55 -2.08
C LEU A 37 -17.78 -17.70 -1.31
N SER A 38 -17.06 -18.28 -0.34
CA SER A 38 -16.01 -17.59 0.40
C SER A 38 -14.86 -17.16 -0.52
N ASN A 39 -14.42 -18.04 -1.43
CA ASN A 39 -13.39 -17.71 -2.40
C ASN A 39 -13.85 -16.64 -3.38
N MET A 40 -15.10 -16.70 -3.85
CA MET A 40 -15.70 -15.69 -4.72
C MET A 40 -15.83 -14.34 -4.01
N ASN A 41 -16.19 -14.32 -2.73
CA ASN A 41 -16.21 -13.10 -1.90
C ASN A 41 -14.81 -12.53 -1.69
N LYS A 42 -13.78 -13.36 -1.48
CA LYS A 42 -12.38 -12.90 -1.39
C LYS A 42 -11.89 -12.31 -2.71
N LEU A 43 -12.27 -12.91 -3.84
CA LEU A 43 -11.97 -12.38 -5.17
C LEU A 43 -12.72 -11.08 -5.44
N LEU A 44 -13.99 -10.99 -5.02
CA LEU A 44 -14.77 -9.77 -5.11
C LEU A 44 -14.18 -8.67 -4.23
N ASP A 45 -13.77 -8.96 -3.00
CA ASP A 45 -13.08 -8.02 -2.12
C ASP A 45 -11.75 -7.57 -2.71
N ALA A 46 -10.95 -8.49 -3.27
CA ALA A 46 -9.70 -8.14 -3.95
C ALA A 46 -9.97 -7.25 -5.17
N SER A 47 -11.00 -7.57 -5.96
CA SER A 47 -11.41 -6.81 -7.13
C SER A 47 -11.97 -5.43 -6.74
N ILE A 48 -12.83 -5.34 -5.72
CA ILE A 48 -13.35 -4.09 -5.17
C ILE A 48 -12.21 -3.27 -4.58
N LYS A 49 -11.25 -3.88 -3.89
CA LYS A 49 -10.09 -3.18 -3.32
C LYS A 49 -9.14 -2.68 -4.41
N LEU A 50 -8.93 -3.45 -5.48
CA LEU A 50 -8.20 -3.00 -6.67
C LEU A 50 -8.97 -1.89 -7.40
N ASN A 51 -10.29 -2.03 -7.54
CA ASN A 51 -11.15 -1.07 -8.22
C ASN A 51 -11.35 0.23 -7.41
N SER A 52 -11.40 0.14 -6.09
CA SER A 52 -11.40 1.30 -5.19
C SER A 52 -10.02 1.93 -5.09
N MET A 53 -8.93 1.16 -5.18
CA MET A 53 -7.57 1.70 -5.42
C MET A 53 -7.48 2.44 -6.78
N MET A 54 -8.28 2.06 -7.78
CA MET A 54 -8.39 2.82 -9.03
C MET A 54 -9.24 4.10 -8.90
N HIS A 55 -10.19 4.16 -7.95
CA HIS A 55 -11.10 5.31 -7.78
C HIS A 55 -10.76 6.24 -6.59
N ASP A 56 -9.92 5.80 -5.65
CA ASP A 56 -9.44 6.58 -4.50
C ASP A 56 -7.91 6.51 -4.38
N PRO A 57 -7.18 7.35 -5.14
CA PRO A 57 -5.74 7.44 -5.03
C PRO A 57 -5.28 7.87 -3.62
N GLU A 58 -6.10 8.53 -2.81
CA GLU A 58 -5.68 8.97 -1.47
C GLU A 58 -5.52 7.79 -0.52
N LEU A 59 -6.46 6.84 -0.55
CA LEU A 59 -6.39 5.64 0.27
C LEU A 59 -5.17 4.79 -0.09
N LEU A 60 -4.87 4.66 -1.39
CA LEU A 60 -3.67 3.94 -1.83
C LEU A 60 -2.39 4.60 -1.29
N LEU A 61 -2.23 5.91 -1.49
CA LEU A 61 -1.02 6.61 -1.05
C LEU A 61 -0.84 6.52 0.47
N THR A 62 -1.93 6.60 1.22
CA THR A 62 -1.93 6.43 2.68
C THR A 62 -1.48 5.03 3.08
N ASN A 63 -1.96 3.98 2.39
CA ASN A 63 -1.54 2.61 2.64
C ASN A 63 -0.06 2.39 2.29
N VAL A 64 0.43 2.99 1.21
CA VAL A 64 1.85 2.91 0.81
C VAL A 64 2.73 3.55 1.87
N VAL A 65 2.38 4.76 2.32
CA VAL A 65 3.10 5.46 3.40
C VAL A 65 3.13 4.64 4.69
N HIS A 66 1.99 4.08 5.09
CA HIS A 66 1.90 3.23 6.28
C HIS A 66 2.77 1.97 6.14
N THR A 67 2.67 1.28 5.00
CA THR A 67 3.43 0.05 4.72
C THR A 67 4.93 0.32 4.69
N ALA A 68 5.36 1.41 4.03
CA ALA A 68 6.77 1.80 3.98
C ALA A 68 7.35 2.00 5.39
N THR A 69 6.60 2.66 6.27
CA THR A 69 7.01 2.92 7.65
C THR A 69 7.19 1.63 8.44
N GLN A 70 6.28 0.66 8.28
CA GLN A 70 6.35 -0.62 8.99
C GLN A 70 7.46 -1.53 8.45
N VAL A 71 7.52 -1.72 7.13
CA VAL A 71 8.46 -2.65 6.48
C VAL A 71 9.90 -2.17 6.60
N ILE A 72 10.12 -0.85 6.50
CA ILE A 72 11.44 -0.23 6.58
C ILE A 72 11.74 0.22 8.02
N GLU A 73 10.85 -0.02 8.98
CA GLU A 73 11.03 0.34 10.40
C GLU A 73 11.50 1.80 10.57
N ALA A 74 10.73 2.74 10.01
CA ALA A 74 10.99 4.18 10.10
C ALA A 74 10.00 4.85 11.06
N GLU A 75 10.33 6.02 11.59
CA GLU A 75 9.40 6.77 12.45
C GLU A 75 8.30 7.48 11.63
N ALA A 76 8.64 7.91 10.42
CA ALA A 76 7.71 8.61 9.54
C ALA A 76 8.03 8.33 8.06
N ALA A 77 7.03 8.54 7.22
CA ALA A 77 7.13 8.47 5.78
C ALA A 77 6.19 9.50 5.13
N SER A 78 6.51 9.89 3.91
CA SER A 78 5.67 10.80 3.14
C SER A 78 5.81 10.59 1.65
N ILE A 79 4.71 10.77 0.93
CA ILE A 79 4.67 10.91 -0.51
C ILE A 79 4.47 12.38 -0.87
N ILE A 80 5.36 12.89 -1.72
CA ILE A 80 5.38 14.27 -2.18
C ILE A 80 5.24 14.23 -3.70
N LEU A 81 4.17 14.81 -4.23
CA LEU A 81 3.86 14.75 -5.66
C LEU A 81 4.24 16.05 -6.36
N LYS A 82 4.55 15.93 -7.65
CA LYS A 82 4.79 17.05 -8.54
C LYS A 82 3.46 17.61 -9.04
N ASP A 83 3.30 18.92 -8.89
CA ASP A 83 2.29 19.71 -9.57
C ASP A 83 2.83 20.10 -10.95
N GLU A 84 2.19 19.64 -12.01
CA GLU A 84 2.65 19.92 -13.37
C GLU A 84 2.42 21.37 -13.80
N THR A 85 1.47 22.06 -13.18
CA THR A 85 1.12 23.43 -13.57
C THR A 85 2.13 24.40 -12.99
N THR A 86 2.48 24.23 -11.72
CA THR A 86 3.43 25.12 -11.03
C THR A 86 4.87 24.62 -11.06
N ASN A 87 5.10 23.37 -11.45
CA ASN A 87 6.38 22.68 -11.36
C ASN A 87 6.96 22.68 -9.93
N GLU A 88 6.09 22.61 -8.93
CA GLU A 88 6.43 22.50 -7.52
C GLU A 88 6.04 21.13 -6.96
N LEU A 89 6.65 20.77 -5.85
CA LEU A 89 6.32 19.59 -5.08
C LEU A 89 5.37 19.94 -3.93
N TYR A 90 4.43 19.05 -3.62
CA TYR A 90 3.51 19.21 -2.51
C TYR A 90 3.30 17.88 -1.78
N PHE A 91 3.17 17.95 -0.45
CA PHE A 91 2.93 16.76 0.37
C PHE A 91 1.52 16.25 0.11
N ARG A 92 1.41 15.03 -0.40
CA ARG A 92 0.11 14.40 -0.68
C ARG A 92 -0.34 13.52 0.48
N SER A 93 0.56 12.69 0.99
CA SER A 93 0.32 11.83 2.13
C SER A 93 1.55 11.81 3.02
N ALA A 94 1.35 11.88 4.32
CA ALA A 94 2.40 11.78 5.31
C ALA A 94 1.81 11.15 6.57
N ASN A 95 2.52 10.19 7.16
CA ASN A 95 2.16 9.63 8.45
C ASN A 95 3.05 10.19 9.56
N GLY A 96 2.60 9.98 10.80
CA GLY A 96 3.17 10.63 11.99
C GLY A 96 2.30 11.80 12.47
N GLU A 97 2.59 12.30 13.67
CA GLU A 97 1.76 13.28 14.37
C GLU A 97 1.57 14.62 13.64
N LYS A 98 2.41 14.89 12.63
CA LYS A 98 2.47 16.17 11.90
C LYS A 98 2.04 16.06 10.44
N GLY A 99 1.41 14.95 10.03
CA GLY A 99 1.01 14.69 8.65
C GLY A 99 0.10 15.77 8.03
N GLU A 100 -0.78 16.39 8.83
CA GLU A 100 -1.65 17.48 8.33
C GLU A 100 -0.91 18.82 8.16
N VAL A 101 0.12 19.09 8.98
CA VAL A 101 0.89 20.34 8.93
C VAL A 101 1.68 20.43 7.63
N VAL A 102 2.22 19.30 7.15
CA VAL A 102 3.03 19.28 5.93
C VAL A 102 2.23 19.46 4.65
N LYS A 103 0.92 19.17 4.63
CA LYS A 103 0.06 19.33 3.43
C LYS A 103 0.01 20.77 2.90
N GLY A 104 0.23 21.76 3.76
CA GLY A 104 0.30 23.18 3.37
C GLY A 104 1.66 23.61 2.80
N ILE A 105 2.68 22.74 2.79
CA ILE A 105 4.03 23.09 2.38
C ILE A 105 4.25 22.74 0.90
N ARG A 106 4.78 23.70 0.15
CA ARG A 106 5.29 23.52 -1.22
C ARG A 106 6.81 23.56 -1.20
N LEU A 107 7.45 22.75 -2.05
CA LEU A 107 8.90 22.75 -2.28
C LEU A 107 9.18 22.98 -3.76
N ARG A 108 10.24 23.71 -4.09
CA ARG A 108 10.67 23.83 -5.49
C ARG A 108 11.42 22.57 -5.92
N MET A 109 11.45 22.31 -7.22
CA MET A 109 12.38 21.32 -7.79
C MET A 109 13.83 21.70 -7.43
N GLY A 110 14.62 20.73 -6.99
CA GLY A 110 15.98 20.94 -6.47
C GLY A 110 16.06 21.44 -5.02
N GLU A 111 14.93 21.78 -4.38
CA GLU A 111 14.93 22.27 -3.01
C GLU A 111 14.87 21.15 -1.96
N GLY A 112 15.85 21.13 -1.06
CA GLY A 112 15.94 20.05 -0.07
C GLY A 112 16.27 18.70 -0.73
N ILE A 113 16.29 17.64 0.08
CA ILE A 113 16.50 16.28 -0.43
C ILE A 113 15.38 15.86 -1.39
N ALA A 114 14.12 16.09 -1.02
CA ALA A 114 12.97 15.73 -1.83
C ALA A 114 12.98 16.42 -3.20
N GLY A 115 13.25 17.73 -3.24
CA GLY A 115 13.36 18.49 -4.48
C GLY A 115 14.52 18.02 -5.34
N TRP A 116 15.68 17.72 -4.74
CA TRP A 116 16.84 17.20 -5.45
C TRP A 116 16.55 15.83 -6.08
N VAL A 117 15.96 14.89 -5.32
CA VAL A 117 15.60 13.56 -5.83
C VAL A 117 14.56 13.66 -6.95
N ALA A 118 13.57 14.54 -6.81
CA ALA A 118 12.59 14.79 -7.86
C ALA A 118 13.21 15.38 -9.13
N GLN A 119 14.23 16.23 -9.00
CA GLN A 119 14.89 16.86 -10.14
C GLN A 119 15.84 15.89 -10.85
N GLN A 120 16.63 15.12 -10.11
CA GLN A 120 17.63 14.21 -10.67
C GLN A 120 17.04 12.86 -11.06
N GLY A 121 15.90 12.49 -10.48
CA GLY A 121 15.32 11.16 -10.64
C GLY A 121 16.22 10.06 -10.09
N ARG A 122 16.99 10.33 -9.03
CA ARG A 122 17.92 9.35 -8.44
C ARG A 122 17.63 9.19 -6.96
N SER A 123 17.51 7.95 -6.53
CA SER A 123 17.37 7.57 -5.12
C SER A 123 18.54 8.06 -4.29
N LEU A 124 18.25 8.45 -3.05
CA LEU A 124 19.24 8.95 -2.11
C LEU A 124 18.99 8.41 -0.70
N ARG A 125 20.05 7.85 -0.10
CA ARG A 125 20.12 7.51 1.32
C ARG A 125 21.03 8.54 2.00
N VAL A 126 20.55 9.13 3.09
CA VAL A 126 21.29 10.13 3.88
C VAL A 126 21.39 9.62 5.31
N ASP A 127 22.61 9.38 5.75
CA ASP A 127 22.88 8.82 7.08
C ASP A 127 22.82 9.87 8.20
N GLU A 128 23.13 11.13 7.88
CA GLU A 128 22.98 12.28 8.78
C GLU A 128 22.61 13.52 7.96
N VAL A 129 21.38 14.02 8.13
CA VAL A 129 20.88 15.12 7.28
C VAL A 129 21.60 16.45 7.53
N GLN A 130 22.07 16.69 8.76
CA GLN A 130 22.78 17.93 9.10
C GLN A 130 24.11 18.08 8.36
N ASN A 131 24.69 16.96 7.90
CA ASN A 131 25.96 16.93 7.16
C ASN A 131 25.74 16.93 5.63
N ASP A 132 24.50 16.88 5.16
CA ASP A 132 24.18 16.85 3.72
C ASP A 132 23.91 18.26 3.21
N PHE A 133 24.71 18.74 2.24
CA PHE A 133 24.57 20.08 1.66
C PHE A 133 23.22 20.34 0.98
N ARG A 134 22.47 19.27 0.64
CA ARG A 134 21.13 19.35 0.03
C ARG A 134 20.04 19.45 1.09
N TRP A 135 20.35 19.30 2.38
CA TRP A 135 19.38 19.38 3.44
C TRP A 135 18.79 20.80 3.56
N SER A 136 17.49 20.85 3.86
CA SER A 136 16.76 22.08 4.15
C SER A 136 15.93 21.86 5.40
N SER A 137 16.22 22.61 6.46
CA SER A 137 15.51 22.52 7.74
C SER A 137 14.08 23.07 7.65
N ARG A 138 13.71 23.77 6.58
CA ARG A 138 12.43 24.50 6.47
C ARG A 138 11.19 23.67 6.81
N VAL A 139 11.17 22.39 6.42
CA VAL A 139 10.06 21.49 6.74
C VAL A 139 10.12 21.06 8.20
N ALA A 140 11.30 20.65 8.69
CA ALA A 140 11.54 20.25 10.08
C ALA A 140 11.19 21.38 11.07
N ASP A 141 11.60 22.61 10.77
CA ASP A 141 11.36 23.80 11.60
C ASP A 141 9.85 24.11 11.70
N LYS A 142 9.09 23.92 10.62
CA LYS A 142 7.64 24.16 10.60
C LYS A 142 6.84 23.08 11.31
N THR A 143 7.32 21.84 11.30
CA THR A 143 6.63 20.70 11.91
C THR A 143 7.09 20.42 13.33
N ASN A 144 8.22 21.01 13.75
CA ASN A 144 8.96 20.64 14.95
C ASN A 144 9.29 19.13 14.97
N PHE A 145 9.55 18.55 13.78
CA PHE A 145 9.94 17.15 13.62
C PHE A 145 11.43 17.08 13.30
N GLU A 146 12.22 16.58 14.25
CA GLU A 146 13.65 16.43 14.08
C GLU A 146 13.96 15.26 13.13
N THR A 147 14.52 15.58 11.97
CA THR A 147 14.99 14.57 11.01
C THR A 147 16.48 14.30 11.26
N ARG A 148 16.84 13.03 11.44
CA ARG A 148 18.21 12.56 11.68
C ARG A 148 18.79 11.93 10.42
N ASN A 149 18.06 10.99 9.84
CA ASN A 149 18.45 10.25 8.63
C ASN A 149 17.21 9.98 7.77
N LEU A 150 17.41 9.74 6.46
CA LEU A 150 16.29 9.48 5.56
C LEU A 150 16.71 8.69 4.31
N ILE A 151 15.73 8.01 3.71
CA ILE A 151 15.80 7.56 2.31
C ILE A 151 14.75 8.34 1.54
N CYS A 152 15.10 8.85 0.37
CA CYS A 152 14.18 9.45 -0.57
C CYS A 152 14.37 8.82 -1.96
N VAL A 153 13.29 8.33 -2.56
CA VAL A 153 13.31 7.67 -3.87
C VAL A 153 12.26 8.29 -4.80
N PRO A 154 12.56 8.39 -6.10
CA PRO A 154 11.65 8.97 -7.08
C PRO A 154 10.49 8.02 -7.43
N ILE A 155 9.29 8.58 -7.58
CA ILE A 155 8.15 7.89 -8.17
C ILE A 155 8.10 8.28 -9.65
N LYS A 156 8.29 7.30 -10.54
CA LYS A 156 8.44 7.51 -11.98
C LYS A 156 7.42 6.72 -12.77
N THR A 157 7.10 7.23 -13.96
CA THR A 157 6.51 6.45 -15.06
C THR A 157 7.56 6.27 -16.16
N SER A 158 7.18 5.63 -17.27
CA SER A 158 8.02 5.51 -18.45
C SER A 158 8.40 6.87 -19.07
N SER A 159 7.63 7.92 -18.80
CA SER A 159 7.75 9.22 -19.46
C SER A 159 8.14 10.37 -18.53
N SER A 160 7.93 10.27 -17.21
CA SER A 160 8.12 11.40 -16.31
C SER A 160 8.32 11.01 -14.83
N ILE A 161 8.78 11.99 -14.04
CA ILE A 161 8.81 11.91 -12.57
C ILE A 161 7.51 12.49 -12.03
N LEU A 162 6.72 11.66 -11.33
CA LEU A 162 5.45 12.05 -10.72
C LEU A 162 5.63 12.67 -9.33
N GLY A 163 6.75 12.39 -8.67
CA GLY A 163 7.01 12.82 -7.31
C GLY A 163 8.11 11.99 -6.65
N VAL A 164 8.09 11.93 -5.32
CA VAL A 164 9.00 11.16 -4.49
C VAL A 164 8.25 10.52 -3.33
N ILE A 165 8.80 9.42 -2.83
CA ILE A 165 8.47 8.87 -1.51
C ILE A 165 9.72 8.92 -0.65
N GLN A 166 9.56 9.27 0.62
CA GLN A 166 10.64 9.28 1.59
C GLN A 166 10.22 8.63 2.90
N VAL A 167 11.20 8.04 3.58
CA VAL A 167 11.09 7.53 4.95
C VAL A 167 12.14 8.23 5.80
N LEU A 168 11.79 8.58 7.04
CA LEU A 168 12.57 9.40 7.94
C LEU A 168 12.81 8.65 9.25
N ASN A 169 14.02 8.81 9.79
CA ASN A 169 14.45 8.29 11.09
C ASN A 169 14.24 6.78 11.24
N LYS A 170 15.25 5.99 10.87
CA LYS A 170 15.23 4.54 11.16
C LYS A 170 15.07 4.31 12.67
N VAL A 171 14.13 3.42 13.03
CA VAL A 171 13.82 3.08 14.42
C VAL A 171 15.03 2.42 15.08
N GLY A 172 15.22 2.73 16.37
CA GLY A 172 16.33 2.20 17.17
C GLY A 172 17.66 2.91 16.95
N GLY A 173 17.66 4.11 16.35
CA GLY A 173 18.86 4.93 16.17
C GLY A 173 19.88 4.37 15.18
N LYS A 174 19.45 3.45 14.30
CA LYS A 174 20.29 2.82 13.28
C LYS A 174 20.39 3.70 12.03
N HIS A 175 21.34 3.38 11.16
CA HIS A 175 21.32 3.87 9.78
C HIS A 175 20.45 2.99 8.90
N PHE A 176 19.92 3.57 7.82
CA PHE A 176 19.28 2.81 6.76
C PHE A 176 20.32 1.97 6.00
N THR A 177 19.88 0.87 5.41
CA THR A 177 20.70 -0.04 4.62
C THR A 177 20.37 0.07 3.13
N ASP A 178 21.22 -0.47 2.26
CA ASP A 178 20.93 -0.54 0.83
C ASP A 178 19.72 -1.46 0.53
N GLN A 179 19.43 -2.41 1.42
CA GLN A 179 18.22 -3.23 1.34
C GLN A 179 16.97 -2.40 1.63
N ASP A 180 17.02 -1.47 2.59
CA ASP A 180 15.91 -0.54 2.86
C ASP A 180 15.62 0.35 1.64
N VAL A 181 16.67 0.80 0.92
CA VAL A 181 16.53 1.56 -0.32
C VAL A 181 15.81 0.73 -1.38
N LYS A 182 16.26 -0.52 -1.63
CA LYS A 182 15.64 -1.43 -2.60
C LYS A 182 14.18 -1.73 -2.26
N LEU A 183 13.86 -1.91 -0.98
CA LEU A 183 12.49 -2.12 -0.51
C LEU A 183 11.62 -0.90 -0.81
N LEU A 184 12.11 0.31 -0.54
CA LEU A 184 11.36 1.53 -0.83
C LEU A 184 11.19 1.75 -2.34
N GLU A 185 12.22 1.49 -3.14
CA GLU A 185 12.15 1.56 -4.61
C GLU A 185 11.11 0.59 -5.16
N ALA A 186 11.05 -0.65 -4.66
CA ALA A 186 10.06 -1.64 -5.08
C ALA A 186 8.61 -1.19 -4.84
N MET A 187 8.37 -0.35 -3.81
CA MET A 187 7.04 0.23 -3.54
C MET A 187 6.67 1.35 -4.52
N THR A 188 7.64 1.96 -5.22
CA THR A 188 7.36 3.06 -6.16
C THR A 188 6.69 2.60 -7.45
N LEU A 189 6.98 1.38 -7.92
CA LEU A 189 6.43 0.81 -9.16
C LEU A 189 4.89 0.77 -9.17
N PRO A 190 4.22 0.07 -8.22
CA PRO A 190 2.76 0.04 -8.18
C PRO A 190 2.17 1.43 -7.87
N THR A 191 2.89 2.26 -7.11
CA THR A 191 2.47 3.63 -6.78
C THR A 191 2.44 4.52 -8.02
N GLY A 192 3.45 4.44 -8.88
CA GLY A 192 3.54 5.21 -10.12
C GLY A 192 2.41 4.86 -11.09
N VAL A 193 2.15 3.57 -11.30
CA VAL A 193 1.06 3.09 -12.17
C VAL A 193 -0.30 3.59 -11.68
N ALA A 194 -0.57 3.48 -10.38
CA ALA A 194 -1.85 3.91 -9.84
C ALA A 194 -2.05 5.44 -9.92
N LEU A 195 -1.00 6.22 -9.70
CA LEU A 195 -1.05 7.68 -9.86
C LEU A 195 -1.28 8.07 -11.33
N GLU A 196 -0.63 7.39 -12.26
CA GLU A 196 -0.83 7.60 -13.70
C GLU A 196 -2.27 7.29 -14.11
N ASN A 197 -2.81 6.14 -13.68
CA ASN A 197 -4.21 5.76 -13.92
C ASN A 197 -5.20 6.77 -13.33
N ALA A 198 -5.01 7.19 -12.08
CA ALA A 198 -5.87 8.17 -11.42
C ALA A 198 -5.85 9.52 -12.14
N ARG A 199 -4.69 9.93 -12.68
CA ARG A 199 -4.56 11.14 -13.49
C ARG A 199 -5.32 11.02 -14.81
N MET A 200 -5.15 9.91 -15.54
CA MET A 200 -5.87 9.66 -16.81
C MET A 200 -7.39 9.67 -16.59
N TYR A 201 -7.86 9.04 -15.53
CA TYR A 201 -9.29 9.01 -15.19
C TYR A 201 -9.86 10.41 -14.91
N LYS A 202 -9.12 11.25 -14.16
CA LYS A 202 -9.51 12.65 -13.92
C LYS A 202 -9.55 13.50 -15.19
N GLN A 203 -8.67 13.24 -16.17
CA GLN A 203 -8.69 13.95 -17.45
C GLN A 203 -9.93 13.57 -18.28
N LEU A 204 -10.30 12.30 -18.31
CA LEU A 204 -11.51 11.83 -19.00
C LEU A 204 -12.78 12.44 -18.40
N GLN A 205 -12.90 12.51 -17.08
CA GLN A 205 -14.07 13.12 -16.41
C GLN A 205 -14.21 14.62 -16.64
N LYS A 206 -13.10 15.35 -16.84
CA LYS A 206 -13.14 16.79 -17.16
C LYS A 206 -13.43 17.08 -18.63
N SER A 207 -13.41 16.05 -19.49
CA SER A 207 -13.62 16.17 -20.94
C SER A 207 -15.05 15.84 -21.37
N VAL A 208 -15.96 15.66 -20.40
CA VAL A 208 -17.41 15.48 -20.57
C VAL A 208 -18.12 16.67 -19.94
#